data_AF-A0A5P8M9D5-F1
#
_entry.id   AF-A0A5P8M9D5-F1
#
_cell.length_a   1.000
_cell.length_b   1.000
_cell.length_c   1.000
_cell.angle_alpha   90.00
_cell.angle_beta   90.00
_cell.angle_gamma   90.00
#
_symmetry.space_group_name_H-M   'P 1'
#
loop_
_entity.id
_entity.type
_entity.pdbx_description
1 polymer ?
#
loop_
_entity_poly.entity_id
_entity_poly.type
_entity_poly.pdbx_seq_one_letter_code
_entity_poly.pdbx_strand_id
1 'polypeptide(L)'
;MFVAAEQKQLRWYNIALLAFVAVWGLGNVVNNFYNQGLTVIVSWILIMILYFVPYTLMVGQLGATFPAEGGGVTSWIEKLSGKKLAFFAAWTYWVVHVPYLAQKPQAILIAFSWLFQSNGSFVNSNKGMMVQLLCLVLFLFFMWMSSRGITTLNRLGSIAGSAMFILSILFILLGVSAPMMTGSTIATAHMDQLSSYIPKFDLNYLTTIGMLIFAVGGAEKISPYVNKTHDPAKEFPKGMIALAIMVAISAVLGSFAMGMIFDAHHLPADLYANGAYMAFQRLGDFYHVGNLFMWVYAVTNAMASMAALAVSIDAPLRMLLADADPHFVPQALSKKNKHGVYINGYVMTAILVGIIIVLPAFGIKGMNDLYGWLLNLNAIVMPIRYLFVFLAYMMLSRQLKKFHSYYTFTKSKTVGFIVGLWCFLFTAFGCILGMIPKAGFVHDVTGWWFQLGLNIITPIGLLALGLLLPIIARRHEIAEKL
;
A
#
# COMPACT_ATOMS: atom_id res chain seq x y z
N MET A 1 -35.86 -9.07 14.18
CA MET A 1 -35.20 -7.76 14.25
C MET A 1 -34.84 -7.36 12.83
N PHE A 2 -35.57 -6.42 12.25
CA PHE A 2 -35.37 -5.98 10.87
C PHE A 2 -34.00 -5.31 10.76
N VAL A 3 -33.07 -5.91 10.03
CA VAL A 3 -31.84 -5.23 9.60
C VAL A 3 -32.31 -4.12 8.66
N ALA A 4 -32.23 -2.86 9.10
CA ALA A 4 -32.48 -1.72 8.24
C ALA A 4 -31.60 -1.88 6.99
N ALA A 5 -32.21 -1.89 5.81
CA ALA A 5 -31.47 -1.89 4.55
C ALA A 5 -30.57 -0.66 4.56
N GLU A 6 -29.25 -0.85 4.68
CA GLU A 6 -28.26 0.22 4.55
C GLU A 6 -28.52 0.90 3.20
N GLN A 7 -28.97 2.16 3.21
CA GLN A 7 -29.37 2.85 1.99
C GLN A 7 -28.19 2.89 1.01
N LYS A 8 -28.42 2.38 -0.21
CA LYS A 8 -27.47 2.45 -1.32
C LYS A 8 -27.34 3.89 -1.81
N GLN A 9 -26.47 4.68 -1.19
CA GLN A 9 -26.33 6.11 -1.48
C GLN A 9 -25.09 6.47 -2.31
N LEU A 10 -24.11 5.57 -2.45
CA LEU A 10 -22.86 5.94 -3.11
C LEU A 10 -23.04 6.05 -4.63
N ARG A 11 -22.63 7.18 -5.19
CA ARG A 11 -22.53 7.44 -6.63
C ARG A 11 -21.11 7.16 -7.13
N TRP A 12 -20.94 7.12 -8.44
CA TRP A 12 -19.64 6.84 -9.07
C TRP A 12 -18.52 7.77 -8.58
N TYR A 13 -18.81 9.06 -8.32
CA TYR A 13 -17.84 10.03 -7.82
C TYR A 13 -17.43 9.76 -6.36
N ASN A 14 -18.35 9.26 -5.52
CA ASN A 14 -18.01 8.84 -4.16
C ASN A 14 -17.06 7.63 -4.19
N ILE A 15 -17.33 6.68 -5.09
CA ILE A 15 -16.45 5.51 -5.30
C ILE A 15 -15.07 5.97 -5.80
N ALA A 16 -15.02 6.87 -6.79
CA ALA A 16 -13.77 7.40 -7.32
C ALA A 16 -12.93 8.08 -6.22
N LEU A 17 -13.54 8.95 -5.40
CA LEU A 17 -12.86 9.65 -4.32
C LEU A 17 -12.38 8.69 -3.22
N LEU A 18 -13.23 7.77 -2.76
CA LEU A 18 -12.86 6.77 -1.75
C LEU A 18 -11.72 5.88 -2.24
N ALA A 19 -11.77 5.45 -3.50
CA ALA A 19 -10.73 4.64 -4.11
C ALA A 19 -9.44 5.43 -4.29
N PHE A 20 -9.53 6.70 -4.68
CA PHE A 20 -8.36 7.54 -4.84
C PHE A 20 -7.63 7.72 -3.51
N VAL A 21 -8.35 8.03 -2.42
CA VAL A 21 -7.75 8.16 -1.08
C VAL A 21 -7.14 6.84 -0.59
N ALA A 22 -7.69 5.69 -1.01
CA ALA A 22 -7.18 4.37 -0.62
C ALA A 22 -5.93 3.92 -1.41
N VAL A 23 -5.79 4.37 -2.66
CA VAL A 23 -4.71 3.98 -3.58
C VAL A 23 -3.59 5.01 -3.63
N TRP A 24 -3.94 6.30 -3.58
CA TRP A 24 -3.05 7.40 -3.88
C TRP A 24 -2.65 8.21 -2.65
N GLY A 25 -1.37 8.61 -2.61
CA GLY A 25 -0.87 9.61 -1.67
C GLY A 25 0.46 10.19 -2.12
N LEU A 26 0.82 11.37 -1.61
CA LEU A 26 2.05 12.09 -1.99
C LEU A 26 3.33 11.23 -1.89
N GLY A 27 3.41 10.33 -0.92
CA GLY A 27 4.54 9.40 -0.78
C GLY A 27 4.79 8.57 -2.04
N ASN A 28 3.74 8.20 -2.78
CA ASN A 28 3.88 7.44 -4.03
C ASN A 28 4.70 8.19 -5.07
N VAL A 29 4.50 9.51 -5.17
CA VAL A 29 5.25 10.38 -6.08
C VAL A 29 6.68 10.52 -5.61
N VAL A 30 6.87 10.91 -4.34
CA VAL A 30 8.21 11.15 -3.77
C VAL A 30 9.09 9.92 -3.87
N ASN A 31 8.56 8.75 -3.51
CA ASN A 31 9.30 7.48 -3.49
C ASN A 31 9.73 7.04 -4.89
N ASN A 32 8.86 7.20 -5.90
CA ASN A 32 9.18 6.80 -7.26
C ASN A 32 10.06 7.85 -7.97
N PHE A 33 9.88 9.13 -7.67
CA PHE A 33 10.78 10.19 -8.12
C PHE A 33 12.19 10.00 -7.55
N TYR A 34 12.32 9.56 -6.29
CA TYR A 34 13.62 9.22 -5.73
C TYR A 34 14.34 8.10 -6.51
N ASN A 35 13.60 7.10 -6.99
CA ASN A 35 14.20 5.97 -7.71
C ASN A 35 14.65 6.31 -9.13
N GLN A 36 13.95 7.20 -9.82
CA GLN A 36 14.09 7.36 -11.27
C GLN A 36 14.25 8.81 -11.74
N GLY A 37 14.21 9.79 -10.82
CA GLY A 37 14.16 11.21 -11.16
C GLY A 37 13.00 11.52 -12.10
N LEU A 38 13.24 12.39 -13.09
CA LEU A 38 12.23 12.78 -14.09
C LEU A 38 11.74 11.62 -14.97
N THR A 39 12.57 10.59 -15.19
CA THR A 39 12.20 9.47 -16.06
C THR A 39 11.00 8.67 -15.53
N VAL A 40 10.69 8.83 -14.24
CA VAL A 40 9.50 8.27 -13.60
C VAL A 40 8.20 8.69 -14.30
N ILE A 41 8.14 9.83 -14.96
CA ILE A 41 6.94 10.31 -15.66
C ILE A 41 6.58 9.35 -16.80
N VAL A 42 7.56 8.93 -17.60
CA VAL A 42 7.32 7.94 -18.66
C VAL A 42 6.96 6.60 -18.06
N SER A 43 7.59 6.20 -16.95
CA SER A 43 7.25 4.97 -16.24
C SER A 43 5.84 4.99 -15.67
N TRP A 44 5.35 6.14 -15.19
CA TRP A 44 3.97 6.30 -14.81
C TRP A 44 3.04 6.07 -15.98
N ILE A 45 3.29 6.71 -17.13
CA ILE A 45 2.47 6.52 -18.33
C ILE A 45 2.43 5.03 -18.72
N LEU A 46 3.58 4.35 -18.74
CA LEU A 46 3.67 2.93 -19.05
C LEU A 46 2.89 2.07 -18.05
N ILE A 47 3.07 2.29 -16.74
CA ILE A 47 2.37 1.54 -15.68
C ILE A 47 0.87 1.81 -15.71
N MET A 48 0.44 3.04 -15.99
CA MET A 48 -0.98 3.37 -16.10
C MET A 48 -1.64 2.58 -17.22
N ILE A 49 -1.03 2.59 -18.42
CA ILE A 49 -1.58 1.94 -19.62
C ILE A 49 -1.47 0.42 -19.52
N LEU A 50 -0.29 -0.10 -19.20
CA LEU A 50 0.02 -1.54 -19.27
C LEU A 50 -0.47 -2.32 -18.06
N TYR A 51 -0.76 -1.65 -16.93
CA TYR A 51 -1.05 -2.32 -15.66
C TYR A 51 -2.25 -1.74 -14.90
N PHE A 52 -2.23 -0.46 -14.53
CA PHE A 52 -3.23 0.09 -13.61
C PHE A 52 -4.63 0.19 -14.22
N VAL A 53 -4.75 0.64 -15.46
CA VAL A 53 -6.02 0.66 -16.19
C VAL A 53 -6.61 -0.76 -16.31
N PRO A 54 -5.91 -1.77 -16.87
CA PRO A 54 -6.49 -3.10 -16.93
C PRO A 54 -6.83 -3.67 -15.55
N TYR A 55 -6.00 -3.41 -14.52
CA TYR A 55 -6.28 -3.81 -13.14
C TYR A 55 -7.56 -3.19 -12.56
N THR A 56 -7.76 -1.88 -12.68
CA THR A 56 -8.95 -1.20 -12.15
C THR A 56 -10.23 -1.65 -12.87
N LEU A 57 -10.15 -1.91 -14.18
CA LEU A 57 -11.28 -2.45 -14.96
C LEU A 57 -11.59 -3.90 -14.57
N MET A 58 -10.58 -4.74 -14.32
CA MET A 58 -10.77 -6.11 -13.81
C MET A 58 -11.44 -6.12 -12.44
N VAL A 59 -11.02 -5.24 -11.52
CA VAL A 59 -11.67 -5.04 -10.22
C VAL A 59 -13.11 -4.56 -10.40
N GLY A 60 -13.34 -3.64 -11.34
CA GLY A 60 -14.67 -3.19 -11.77
C GLY A 60 -15.60 -4.36 -12.12
N GLN A 61 -15.11 -5.29 -12.94
CA GLN A 61 -15.86 -6.48 -13.33
C GLN A 61 -16.08 -7.44 -12.15
N LEU A 62 -15.04 -7.78 -11.40
CA LEU A 62 -15.16 -8.68 -10.23
C LEU A 62 -16.17 -8.14 -9.20
N GLY A 63 -16.12 -6.84 -8.91
CA GLY A 63 -17.11 -6.17 -8.05
C GLY A 63 -18.52 -6.27 -8.61
N ALA A 64 -18.70 -5.98 -9.91
CA ALA A 64 -20.01 -6.05 -10.56
C ALA A 64 -20.58 -7.48 -10.67
N THR A 65 -19.73 -8.51 -10.70
CA THR A 65 -20.15 -9.93 -10.71
C THR A 65 -20.57 -10.41 -9.32
N PHE A 66 -19.87 -9.99 -8.28
CA PHE A 66 -20.10 -10.43 -6.90
C PHE A 66 -20.51 -9.26 -5.99
N PRO A 67 -21.59 -8.51 -6.32
CA PRO A 67 -21.93 -7.29 -5.60
C PRO A 67 -22.38 -7.55 -4.16
N ALA A 68 -22.87 -8.75 -3.85
CA ALA A 68 -23.28 -9.13 -2.49
C ALA A 68 -22.10 -9.53 -1.59
N GLU A 69 -20.94 -9.81 -2.17
CA GLU A 69 -19.77 -10.33 -1.47
C GLU A 69 -18.90 -9.17 -0.96
N GLY A 70 -19.08 -8.81 0.32
CA GLY A 70 -18.35 -7.72 0.96
C GLY A 70 -16.89 -8.03 1.31
N GLY A 71 -16.46 -9.29 1.23
CA GLY A 71 -15.11 -9.73 1.65
C GLY A 71 -14.01 -9.51 0.61
N GLY A 72 -14.31 -8.87 -0.53
CA GLY A 72 -13.33 -8.55 -1.57
C GLY A 72 -12.69 -9.78 -2.20
N VAL A 73 -11.36 -9.77 -2.32
CA VAL A 73 -10.59 -10.79 -3.06
C VAL A 73 -10.82 -12.21 -2.53
N THR A 74 -10.86 -12.37 -1.21
CA THR A 74 -11.08 -13.68 -0.57
C THR A 74 -12.41 -14.28 -1.00
N SER A 75 -13.49 -13.49 -0.94
CA SER A 75 -14.83 -13.94 -1.35
C SER A 75 -14.91 -14.25 -2.85
N TRP A 76 -14.24 -13.47 -3.70
CA TRP A 76 -14.18 -13.76 -5.14
C TRP A 76 -13.51 -15.11 -5.40
N ILE A 77 -12.36 -15.36 -4.77
CA ILE A 77 -11.65 -16.63 -4.89
C ILE A 77 -12.49 -17.79 -4.36
N GLU A 78 -13.20 -17.60 -3.25
CA GLU A 78 -14.08 -18.64 -2.69
C GLU A 78 -15.18 -19.04 -3.67
N LYS A 79 -15.88 -18.08 -4.29
CA LYS A 79 -16.94 -18.36 -5.26
C LYS A 79 -16.44 -19.00 -6.54
N LEU A 80 -15.23 -18.62 -6.97
CA LEU A 80 -14.67 -19.06 -8.24
C LEU A 80 -13.92 -20.40 -8.14
N SER A 81 -13.27 -20.67 -7.01
CA SER A 81 -12.38 -21.82 -6.81
C SER A 81 -12.79 -22.71 -5.64
N GLY A 82 -13.09 -22.13 -4.48
CA GLY A 82 -13.43 -22.85 -3.25
C GLY A 82 -12.58 -22.43 -2.04
N LYS A 83 -12.95 -22.99 -0.89
CA LYS A 83 -12.48 -22.56 0.44
C LYS A 83 -10.96 -22.64 0.64
N LYS A 84 -10.31 -23.67 0.11
CA LYS A 84 -8.84 -23.86 0.27
C LYS A 84 -8.06 -22.69 -0.31
N LEU A 85 -8.38 -22.27 -1.54
CA LEU A 85 -7.69 -21.17 -2.19
C LEU A 85 -8.09 -19.82 -1.57
N ALA A 86 -9.33 -19.70 -1.10
CA ALA A 86 -9.80 -18.52 -0.37
C ALA A 86 -9.03 -18.32 0.93
N PHE A 87 -8.75 -19.39 1.69
CA PHE A 87 -7.90 -19.32 2.86
C PHE A 87 -6.50 -18.79 2.51
N PHE A 88 -5.86 -19.29 1.45
CA PHE A 88 -4.54 -18.77 1.04
C PHE A 88 -4.59 -17.31 0.59
N ALA A 89 -5.67 -16.90 -0.07
CA ALA A 89 -5.90 -15.50 -0.42
C ALA A 89 -6.02 -14.63 0.84
N ALA A 90 -6.82 -15.06 1.82
CA ALA A 90 -7.00 -14.36 3.10
C ALA A 90 -5.71 -14.28 3.91
N TRP A 91 -5.00 -15.40 4.04
CA TRP A 91 -3.70 -15.48 4.71
C TRP A 91 -2.71 -14.53 4.05
N THR A 92 -2.57 -14.61 2.73
CA THR A 92 -1.66 -13.73 1.97
C THR A 92 -2.03 -12.27 2.21
N TYR A 93 -3.31 -11.92 2.11
CA TYR A 93 -3.78 -10.55 2.29
C TYR A 93 -3.42 -9.98 3.66
N TRP A 94 -3.56 -10.79 4.71
CA TRP A 94 -3.21 -10.40 6.07
C TRP A 94 -1.70 -10.37 6.30
N VAL A 95 -0.97 -11.43 5.91
CA VAL A 95 0.43 -11.61 6.28
C VAL A 95 1.35 -10.62 5.57
N VAL A 96 1.05 -10.26 4.32
CA VAL A 96 1.80 -9.22 3.59
C VAL A 96 1.52 -7.82 4.11
N HIS A 97 0.53 -7.65 4.99
CA HIS A 97 0.25 -6.41 5.70
C HIS A 97 1.13 -6.24 6.96
N VAL A 98 1.80 -7.28 7.43
CA VAL A 98 2.67 -7.24 8.62
C VAL A 98 3.84 -6.25 8.43
N PRO A 99 4.58 -6.22 7.31
CA PRO A 99 5.61 -5.20 7.09
C PRO A 99 5.09 -3.76 7.12
N TYR A 100 3.84 -3.53 6.72
CA TYR A 100 3.22 -2.20 6.80
C TYR A 100 2.96 -1.77 8.25
N LEU A 101 2.54 -2.70 9.11
CA LEU A 101 2.41 -2.45 10.55
C LEU A 101 3.77 -2.09 11.19
N ALA A 102 4.86 -2.71 10.74
CA ALA A 102 6.21 -2.38 11.18
C ALA A 102 6.65 -0.98 10.73
N GLN A 103 6.20 -0.52 9.56
CA GLN A 103 6.63 0.76 8.97
C GLN A 103 5.93 1.97 9.59
N LYS A 104 4.66 1.84 9.96
CA LYS A 104 3.87 2.97 10.47
C LYS A 104 4.44 3.64 11.72
N PRO A 105 4.96 2.92 12.73
CA PRO A 105 5.68 3.53 13.85
C PRO A 105 6.82 4.46 13.41
N GLN A 106 7.62 4.07 12.39
CA GLN A 106 8.70 4.92 11.88
C GLN A 106 8.14 6.23 11.28
N ALA A 107 7.07 6.13 10.48
CA ALA A 107 6.42 7.30 9.91
C ALA A 107 5.88 8.27 10.98
N ILE A 108 5.37 7.74 12.09
CA ILE A 108 4.92 8.55 13.24
C ILE A 108 6.10 9.29 13.88
N LEU A 109 7.21 8.59 14.14
CA LEU A 109 8.41 9.21 14.73
C LEU A 109 9.02 10.28 13.82
N ILE A 110 9.11 10.01 12.51
CA ILE A 110 9.59 10.98 11.51
C ILE A 110 8.69 12.22 11.49
N ALA A 111 7.36 12.03 11.49
CA ALA A 111 6.41 13.13 11.51
C ALA A 111 6.57 14.03 12.74
N PHE A 112 6.71 13.44 13.94
CA PHE A 112 6.97 14.20 15.16
C PHE A 112 8.33 14.91 15.12
N SER A 113 9.37 14.25 14.61
CA SER A 113 10.66 14.91 14.43
C SER A 113 10.57 16.15 13.55
N TRP A 114 9.85 16.09 12.44
CA TRP A 114 9.65 17.25 11.57
C TRP A 114 8.84 18.36 12.24
N LEU A 115 7.82 17.98 13.01
CA LEU A 115 7.01 18.93 13.77
C LEU A 115 7.83 19.70 14.81
N PHE A 116 8.73 19.03 15.54
CA PHE A 116 9.50 19.66 16.63
C PHE A 116 10.85 20.23 16.23
N GLN A 117 11.54 19.64 15.23
CA GLN A 117 12.90 20.04 14.82
C GLN A 117 12.94 20.70 13.44
N SER A 118 11.98 20.39 12.57
CA SER A 118 11.82 21.00 11.24
C SER A 118 13.05 20.95 10.31
N ASN A 119 13.94 19.98 10.50
CA ASN A 119 15.23 19.90 9.79
C ASN A 119 15.55 18.50 9.20
N GLY A 120 14.69 17.50 9.38
CA GLY A 120 14.89 16.14 8.86
C GLY A 120 16.05 15.34 9.46
N SER A 121 16.84 15.89 10.39
CA SER A 121 18.09 15.28 10.84
C SER A 121 17.92 13.94 11.56
N PHE A 122 16.73 13.66 12.12
CA PHE A 122 16.45 12.48 12.94
C PHE A 122 16.81 11.15 12.28
N VAL A 123 16.55 11.01 10.98
CA VAL A 123 16.81 9.75 10.25
C VAL A 123 18.28 9.47 9.98
N ASN A 124 19.12 10.51 10.06
CA ASN A 124 20.56 10.44 9.81
C ASN A 124 21.38 10.53 11.11
N SER A 125 20.83 11.12 12.18
CA SER A 125 21.52 11.34 13.45
C SER A 125 21.32 10.23 14.49
N ASN A 126 20.32 9.35 14.30
CA ASN A 126 19.97 8.33 15.29
C ASN A 126 20.37 6.92 14.84
N LYS A 127 20.84 6.11 15.80
CA LYS A 127 21.17 4.70 15.57
C LYS A 127 19.91 3.90 15.22
N GLY A 128 19.97 3.09 14.15
CA GLY A 128 18.82 2.31 13.66
C GLY A 128 18.18 1.43 14.73
N MET A 129 18.99 0.69 15.50
CA MET A 129 18.49 -0.18 16.58
C MET A 129 17.68 0.58 17.65
N MET A 130 18.15 1.76 18.07
CA MET A 130 17.44 2.57 19.07
C MET A 130 16.06 2.98 18.55
N VAL A 131 16.00 3.45 17.30
CA VAL A 131 14.74 3.86 16.68
C VAL A 131 13.79 2.67 16.49
N GLN A 132 14.30 1.49 16.12
CA GLN A 132 13.46 0.29 15.99
C GLN A 132 12.87 -0.15 17.34
N LEU A 133 13.63 -0.08 18.43
CA LEU A 133 13.09 -0.37 19.76
C LEU A 133 12.00 0.64 20.16
N LEU A 134 12.17 1.92 19.85
CA LEU A 134 11.12 2.93 20.03
C LEU A 134 9.89 2.62 19.16
N CYS A 135 10.10 2.20 17.90
CA CYS A 135 9.02 1.76 17.01
C CYS A 135 8.28 0.54 17.57
N LEU A 136 8.98 -0.43 18.17
CA LEU A 136 8.38 -1.59 18.80
C LEU A 136 7.52 -1.18 19.99
N VAL A 137 8.02 -0.32 20.87
CA VAL A 137 7.26 0.18 22.03
C VAL A 137 6.00 0.91 21.55
N LEU A 138 6.13 1.79 20.56
CA LEU A 138 5.01 2.53 19.98
C LEU A 138 3.98 1.58 19.35
N PHE A 139 4.43 0.58 18.61
CA PHE A 139 3.57 -0.45 18.03
C PHE A 139 2.80 -1.24 19.09
N LEU A 140 3.48 -1.71 20.14
CA LEU A 140 2.86 -2.44 21.24
C LEU A 140 1.85 -1.57 22.00
N PHE A 141 2.13 -0.28 22.14
CA PHE A 141 1.18 0.69 22.70
C PHE A 141 -0.09 0.80 21.85
N PHE A 142 0.04 0.97 20.54
CA PHE A 142 -1.12 1.00 19.63
C PHE A 142 -1.88 -0.33 19.62
N MET A 143 -1.18 -1.46 19.69
CA MET A 143 -1.82 -2.76 19.78
C MET A 143 -2.60 -2.92 21.09
N TRP A 144 -2.05 -2.47 22.21
CA TRP A 144 -2.76 -2.45 23.49
C TRP A 144 -4.02 -1.57 23.41
N MET A 145 -3.93 -0.39 22.80
CA MET A 145 -5.10 0.46 22.55
C MET A 145 -6.16 -0.23 21.68
N SER A 146 -5.76 -0.85 20.57
CA SER A 146 -6.68 -1.58 19.69
C SER A 146 -7.34 -2.77 20.41
N SER A 147 -6.60 -3.47 21.29
CA SER A 147 -7.13 -4.59 22.07
C SER A 147 -8.26 -4.21 23.05
N ARG A 148 -8.36 -2.92 23.40
CA ARG A 148 -9.39 -2.32 24.26
C ARG A 148 -10.60 -1.80 23.48
N GLY A 149 -10.58 -1.89 22.15
CA GLY A 149 -11.68 -1.42 21.30
C GLY A 149 -11.83 0.11 21.23
N ILE A 150 -10.73 0.86 21.36
CA ILE A 150 -10.76 2.33 21.32
C ILE A 150 -11.09 2.80 19.90
N THR A 151 -12.31 3.31 19.69
CA THR A 151 -12.81 3.74 18.38
C THR A 151 -12.49 5.20 18.03
N THR A 152 -12.00 6.00 18.98
CA THR A 152 -11.72 7.43 18.80
C THR A 152 -10.71 7.71 17.68
N LEU A 153 -9.73 6.82 17.51
CA LEU A 153 -8.70 6.93 16.45
C LEU A 153 -9.29 6.82 15.04
N ASN A 154 -10.44 6.15 14.87
CA ASN A 154 -11.08 5.99 13.56
C ASN A 154 -11.67 7.31 13.04
N ARG A 155 -12.20 8.16 13.94
CA ARG A 155 -12.76 9.47 13.56
C ARG A 155 -11.66 10.48 13.22
N LEU A 156 -10.54 10.44 13.93
CA LEU A 156 -9.36 11.24 13.59
C LEU A 156 -8.77 10.80 12.24
N GLY A 157 -8.85 9.51 11.94
CA GLY A 157 -8.41 8.95 10.66
C GLY A 157 -9.14 9.49 9.43
N SER A 158 -10.46 9.70 9.52
CA SER A 158 -11.21 10.25 8.37
C SER A 158 -10.84 11.71 8.09
N ILE A 159 -10.65 12.52 9.13
CA ILE A 159 -10.19 13.91 8.98
C ILE A 159 -8.78 13.94 8.41
N ALA A 160 -7.86 13.14 8.97
CA ALA A 160 -6.49 13.07 8.51
C ALA A 160 -6.38 12.55 7.07
N GLY A 161 -7.18 11.55 6.69
CA GLY A 161 -7.24 11.03 5.32
C GLY A 161 -7.72 12.08 4.31
N SER A 162 -8.79 12.81 4.63
CA SER A 162 -9.27 13.93 3.79
C SER A 162 -8.25 15.06 3.68
N ALA A 163 -7.58 15.40 4.79
CA ALA A 163 -6.52 16.40 4.78
C ALA A 163 -5.31 15.96 3.94
N MET A 164 -4.89 14.69 4.02
CA MET A 164 -3.82 14.13 3.16
C MET A 164 -4.17 14.20 1.68
N PHE A 165 -5.44 13.96 1.34
CA PHE A 165 -5.93 14.11 -0.03
C PHE A 165 -5.79 15.56 -0.52
N ILE A 166 -6.31 16.52 0.26
CA ILE A 166 -6.22 17.95 -0.06
C ILE A 166 -4.76 18.38 -0.20
N LEU A 167 -3.90 17.98 0.74
CA LEU A 167 -2.47 18.27 0.70
C LEU A 167 -1.77 17.68 -0.53
N SER A 168 -2.18 16.48 -0.98
CA SER A 168 -1.61 15.86 -2.18
C SER A 168 -1.96 16.66 -3.45
N ILE A 169 -3.19 17.17 -3.55
CA ILE A 169 -3.59 18.04 -4.67
C ILE A 169 -2.92 19.41 -4.56
N LEU A 170 -2.88 19.98 -3.35
CA LEU A 170 -2.23 21.26 -3.08
C LEU A 170 -0.74 21.20 -3.45
N PHE A 171 -0.04 20.12 -3.11
CA PHE A 171 1.35 19.90 -3.50
C PHE A 171 1.54 20.01 -5.01
N ILE A 172 0.69 19.36 -5.80
CA ILE A 172 0.76 19.41 -7.26
C ILE A 172 0.56 20.85 -7.75
N LEU A 173 -0.47 21.53 -7.26
CA LEU A 173 -0.78 22.91 -7.69
C LEU A 173 0.36 23.87 -7.35
N LEU A 174 0.87 23.83 -6.11
CA LEU A 174 1.95 24.70 -5.66
C LEU A 174 3.28 24.36 -6.34
N GLY A 175 3.63 23.08 -6.50
CA GLY A 175 4.90 22.69 -7.13
C GLY A 175 4.96 23.02 -8.61
N VAL A 176 3.87 22.84 -9.36
CA VAL A 176 3.83 23.21 -10.79
C VAL A 176 3.85 24.73 -10.96
N SER A 177 3.15 25.47 -10.10
CA SER A 177 3.04 26.93 -10.22
C SER A 177 4.19 27.71 -9.59
N ALA A 178 5.02 27.09 -8.74
CA ALA A 178 6.09 27.78 -8.01
C ALA A 178 7.02 28.60 -8.93
N PRO A 179 7.59 28.06 -10.02
CA PRO A 179 8.45 28.85 -10.92
C PRO A 179 7.75 30.02 -11.60
N MET A 180 6.46 29.89 -11.92
CA MET A 180 5.68 30.93 -12.60
C MET A 180 5.23 32.04 -11.64
N MET A 181 4.92 31.70 -10.39
CA MET A 181 4.35 32.64 -9.41
C MET A 181 5.41 33.34 -8.55
N THR A 182 6.57 32.70 -8.36
CA THR A 182 7.61 33.20 -7.44
C THR A 182 8.89 33.62 -8.16
N GLY A 183 9.00 33.34 -9.46
CA GLY A 183 10.22 33.56 -10.24
C GLY A 183 11.36 32.59 -9.88
N SER A 184 11.10 31.55 -9.09
CA SER A 184 12.10 30.55 -8.73
C SER A 184 12.60 29.79 -9.96
N THR A 185 13.91 29.53 -10.04
CA THR A 185 14.48 28.67 -11.07
C THR A 185 13.99 27.23 -10.91
N ILE A 186 13.66 26.58 -12.02
CA ILE A 186 13.36 25.14 -12.05
C ILE A 186 14.57 24.36 -11.51
N ALA A 187 14.35 23.50 -10.52
CA ALA A 187 15.43 22.80 -9.83
C ALA A 187 16.10 21.72 -10.68
N THR A 188 15.33 20.95 -11.47
CA THR A 188 15.91 19.99 -12.41
C THR A 188 16.23 20.65 -13.74
N ALA A 189 17.48 20.55 -14.18
CA ALA A 189 17.91 21.03 -15.49
C ALA A 189 17.21 20.28 -16.64
N HIS A 190 17.08 20.94 -17.80
CA HIS A 190 16.63 20.33 -19.05
C HIS A 190 15.23 19.68 -19.01
N MET A 191 14.33 20.15 -18.14
CA MET A 191 12.92 19.71 -18.12
C MET A 191 12.16 20.07 -19.40
N ASP A 192 12.68 20.99 -20.21
CA ASP A 192 12.19 21.35 -21.55
C ASP A 192 12.52 20.29 -22.63
N GLN A 193 13.46 19.38 -22.35
CA GLN A 193 13.94 18.38 -23.30
C GLN A 193 13.27 17.03 -23.09
N LEU A 194 12.82 16.40 -24.19
CA LEU A 194 12.18 15.07 -24.14
C LEU A 194 13.14 13.97 -23.63
N SER A 195 14.45 14.11 -23.90
CA SER A 195 15.49 13.18 -23.47
C SER A 195 15.55 13.00 -21.94
N SER A 196 15.22 14.05 -21.17
CA SER A 196 15.21 14.03 -19.70
C SER A 196 14.16 13.10 -19.11
N TYR A 197 13.16 12.71 -19.91
CA TYR A 197 12.05 11.86 -19.48
C TYR A 197 12.20 10.40 -19.92
N ILE A 198 13.10 10.09 -20.86
CA ILE A 198 13.24 8.74 -21.41
C ILE A 198 14.12 7.90 -20.48
N PRO A 199 13.59 6.84 -19.83
CA PRO A 199 14.38 5.99 -18.96
C PRO A 199 15.36 5.13 -19.78
N LYS A 200 16.50 4.82 -19.17
CA LYS A 200 17.34 3.72 -19.62
C LYS A 200 16.73 2.42 -19.08
N PHE A 201 16.29 1.54 -19.98
CA PHE A 201 15.67 0.26 -19.62
C PHE A 201 16.73 -0.79 -19.22
N ASP A 202 17.50 -0.48 -18.17
CA ASP A 202 18.51 -1.38 -17.59
C ASP A 202 17.96 -2.17 -16.40
N LEU A 203 18.80 -3.01 -15.79
CA LEU A 203 18.39 -3.81 -14.63
C LEU A 203 17.94 -2.92 -13.46
N ASN A 204 18.61 -1.78 -13.21
CA ASN A 204 18.25 -0.86 -12.14
C ASN A 204 16.83 -0.33 -12.34
N TYR A 205 16.50 0.13 -13.56
CA TYR A 205 15.14 0.52 -13.91
C TYR A 205 14.13 -0.60 -13.61
N LEU A 206 14.42 -1.82 -14.04
CA LEU A 206 13.51 -2.95 -13.83
C LEU A 206 13.27 -3.27 -12.35
N THR A 207 14.27 -3.11 -11.47
CA THR A 207 14.09 -3.29 -10.00
C THR A 207 13.13 -2.28 -9.36
N THR A 208 12.92 -1.13 -9.99
CA THR A 208 12.04 -0.08 -9.47
C THR A 208 10.57 -0.30 -9.83
N ILE A 209 10.27 -1.18 -10.80
CA ILE A 209 8.90 -1.50 -11.22
C ILE A 209 8.04 -1.98 -10.05
N GLY A 210 8.60 -2.75 -9.12
CA GLY A 210 7.89 -3.19 -7.92
C GLY A 210 7.33 -2.03 -7.08
N MET A 211 8.09 -0.92 -6.98
CA MET A 211 7.63 0.29 -6.26
C MET A 211 6.50 1.01 -7.00
N LEU A 212 6.53 1.03 -8.33
CA LEU A 212 5.46 1.60 -9.15
C LEU A 212 4.17 0.79 -9.03
N ILE A 213 4.27 -0.54 -9.11
CA ILE A 213 3.13 -1.46 -8.91
C ILE A 213 2.54 -1.29 -7.51
N PHE A 214 3.39 -1.22 -6.49
CA PHE A 214 2.98 -0.97 -5.12
C PHE A 214 2.20 0.34 -4.97
N ALA A 215 2.68 1.40 -5.60
CA ALA A 215 2.10 2.73 -5.50
C ALA A 215 0.73 2.90 -6.17
N VAL A 216 0.36 2.03 -7.11
CA VAL A 216 -0.96 2.04 -7.77
C VAL A 216 -1.86 0.89 -7.32
N GLY A 217 -1.38 0.08 -6.38
CA GLY A 217 -2.12 -1.04 -5.85
C GLY A 217 -3.17 -0.63 -4.81
N GLY A 218 -4.19 -1.47 -4.64
CA GLY A 218 -5.23 -1.27 -3.62
C GLY A 218 -6.61 -0.90 -4.17
N ALA A 219 -6.79 -0.89 -5.50
CA ALA A 219 -8.08 -0.66 -6.12
C ALA A 219 -9.12 -1.72 -5.69
N GLU A 220 -8.70 -2.93 -5.32
CA GLU A 220 -9.57 -3.98 -4.79
C GLU A 220 -10.13 -3.68 -3.39
N LYS A 221 -9.52 -2.75 -2.65
CA LYS A 221 -9.98 -2.40 -1.29
C LYS A 221 -11.33 -1.73 -1.27
N ILE A 222 -11.77 -1.18 -2.40
CA ILE A 222 -13.07 -0.50 -2.47
C ILE A 222 -14.21 -1.45 -2.86
N SER A 223 -13.91 -2.70 -3.18
CA SER A 223 -14.91 -3.72 -3.51
C SER A 223 -15.99 -3.93 -2.45
N PRO A 224 -15.73 -3.79 -1.13
CA PRO A 224 -16.80 -3.82 -0.13
C PRO A 224 -17.83 -2.69 -0.26
N TYR A 225 -17.55 -1.63 -1.01
CA TYR A 225 -18.48 -0.52 -1.26
C TYR A 225 -19.36 -0.73 -2.50
N VAL A 226 -19.16 -1.82 -3.27
CA VAL A 226 -20.01 -2.15 -4.42
C VAL A 226 -21.47 -2.27 -3.98
N ASN A 227 -21.76 -3.00 -2.90
CA ASN A 227 -23.13 -3.18 -2.41
C ASN A 227 -23.80 -1.89 -1.91
N LYS A 228 -23.01 -0.90 -1.48
CA LYS A 228 -23.47 0.43 -1.02
C LYS A 228 -23.65 1.44 -2.16
N THR A 229 -23.32 1.05 -3.38
CA THR A 229 -23.47 1.88 -4.59
C THR A 229 -24.92 1.88 -5.06
N HIS A 230 -25.46 3.03 -5.46
CA HIS A 230 -26.85 3.19 -5.89
C HIS A 230 -27.21 2.29 -7.08
N ASP A 231 -26.40 2.33 -8.14
CA ASP A 231 -26.48 1.40 -9.29
C ASP A 231 -25.10 0.75 -9.48
N PRO A 232 -24.77 -0.31 -8.70
CA PRO A 232 -23.43 -0.91 -8.69
C PRO A 232 -22.99 -1.40 -10.07
N ALA A 233 -23.95 -1.82 -10.91
CA ALA A 233 -23.70 -2.29 -12.27
C ALA A 233 -23.07 -1.23 -13.17
N LYS A 234 -23.50 0.03 -13.05
CA LYS A 234 -23.07 1.13 -13.93
C LYS A 234 -22.14 2.12 -13.24
N GLU A 235 -22.39 2.42 -11.98
CA GLU A 235 -21.69 3.48 -11.24
C GLU A 235 -20.35 3.03 -10.70
N PHE A 236 -20.23 1.76 -10.29
CA PHE A 236 -18.97 1.24 -9.76
C PHE A 236 -17.86 1.21 -10.84
N PRO A 237 -18.07 0.67 -12.05
CA PRO A 237 -17.06 0.72 -13.11
C PRO A 237 -16.72 2.15 -13.55
N LYS A 238 -17.70 3.06 -13.58
CA LYS A 238 -17.44 4.50 -13.84
C LYS A 238 -16.53 5.09 -12.77
N GLY A 239 -16.75 4.75 -11.50
CA GLY A 239 -15.88 5.13 -10.39
C GLY A 239 -14.45 4.60 -10.57
N MET A 240 -14.29 3.35 -11.04
CA MET A 240 -12.97 2.77 -11.33
C MET A 240 -12.24 3.45 -12.50
N ILE A 241 -12.96 3.84 -13.55
CA ILE A 241 -12.39 4.61 -14.66
C ILE A 241 -11.96 6.01 -14.20
N ALA A 242 -12.82 6.69 -13.42
CA ALA A 242 -12.50 7.99 -12.86
C ALA A 242 -11.27 7.91 -11.94
N LEU A 243 -11.19 6.87 -11.09
CA LEU A 243 -10.00 6.56 -10.28
C LEU A 243 -8.75 6.44 -11.17
N ALA A 244 -8.83 5.66 -12.25
CA ALA A 244 -7.71 5.46 -13.17
C ALA A 244 -7.16 6.79 -13.71
N ILE A 245 -8.05 7.66 -14.16
CA ILE A 245 -7.71 8.99 -14.69
C ILE A 245 -7.11 9.88 -13.59
N MET A 246 -7.74 9.95 -12.41
CA MET A 246 -7.28 10.80 -11.31
C MET A 246 -5.88 10.42 -10.85
N VAL A 247 -5.60 9.13 -10.69
CA VAL A 247 -4.28 8.62 -10.28
C VAL A 247 -3.25 8.89 -11.36
N ALA A 248 -3.55 8.65 -12.63
CA ALA A 248 -2.63 8.90 -13.74
C ALA A 248 -2.21 10.38 -13.81
N ILE A 249 -3.19 11.29 -13.75
CA ILE A 249 -2.93 12.74 -13.76
C ILE A 249 -2.10 13.14 -12.53
N SER A 250 -2.48 12.66 -11.35
CA SER A 250 -1.79 13.02 -10.10
C SER A 250 -0.35 12.49 -10.07
N ALA A 251 -0.10 11.32 -10.65
CA ALA A 251 1.22 10.72 -10.72
C ALA A 251 2.16 11.49 -11.65
N VAL A 252 1.69 11.82 -12.85
CA VAL A 252 2.45 12.58 -13.84
C VAL A 252 2.71 13.99 -13.33
N LEU A 253 1.66 14.73 -12.93
CA LEU A 253 1.79 16.11 -12.48
C LEU A 253 2.55 16.22 -11.15
N GLY A 254 2.36 15.27 -10.23
CA GLY A 254 3.12 15.23 -8.99
C GLY A 254 4.62 14.99 -9.24
N SER A 255 4.97 14.09 -10.16
CA SER A 255 6.37 13.82 -10.47
C SER A 255 7.01 14.99 -11.20
N PHE A 256 6.25 15.67 -12.06
CA PHE A 256 6.68 16.92 -12.68
C PHE A 256 6.91 18.00 -11.63
N ALA A 257 5.97 18.18 -10.69
CA ALA A 257 6.10 19.10 -9.56
C ALA A 257 7.34 18.81 -8.69
N MET A 258 7.67 17.53 -8.47
CA MET A 258 8.91 17.15 -7.79
C MET A 258 10.15 17.62 -8.56
N GLY A 259 10.19 17.47 -9.88
CA GLY A 259 11.29 17.96 -10.72
C GLY A 259 11.43 19.49 -10.74
N MET A 260 10.33 20.21 -10.54
CA MET A 260 10.34 21.67 -10.42
C MET A 260 11.06 22.14 -9.14
N ILE A 261 10.95 21.38 -8.05
CA ILE A 261 11.41 21.80 -6.72
C ILE A 261 12.62 21.01 -6.18
N PHE A 262 12.95 19.86 -6.78
CA PHE A 262 14.15 19.06 -6.50
C PHE A 262 14.98 18.88 -7.77
N ASP A 263 16.30 18.87 -7.63
CA ASP A 263 17.20 18.47 -8.71
C ASP A 263 17.20 16.95 -8.83
N ALA A 264 16.62 16.42 -9.90
CA ALA A 264 16.55 14.98 -10.16
C ALA A 264 17.93 14.32 -10.32
N HIS A 265 18.99 15.09 -10.59
CA HIS A 265 20.35 14.58 -10.72
C HIS A 265 21.09 14.50 -9.37
N HIS A 266 20.64 15.26 -8.37
CA HIS A 266 21.28 15.34 -7.04
C HIS A 266 20.24 15.29 -5.92
N LEU A 267 19.61 14.12 -5.78
CA LEU A 267 18.57 13.91 -4.78
C LEU A 267 19.16 13.64 -3.38
N PRO A 268 18.57 14.20 -2.31
CA PRO A 268 18.94 13.87 -0.93
C PRO A 268 18.85 12.37 -0.65
N ALA A 269 19.86 11.78 0.00
CA ALA A 269 19.91 10.34 0.28
C ALA A 269 18.77 9.84 1.17
N ASP A 270 18.13 10.73 1.93
CA ASP A 270 17.05 10.46 2.87
C ASP A 270 15.65 10.85 2.33
N LEU A 271 15.54 11.12 1.02
CA LEU A 271 14.30 11.60 0.41
C LEU A 271 13.11 10.63 0.58
N TYR A 272 13.35 9.33 0.78
CA TYR A 272 12.29 8.39 1.12
C TYR A 272 11.58 8.72 2.43
N ALA A 273 12.35 9.04 3.47
CA ALA A 273 11.82 9.36 4.78
C ALA A 273 11.39 10.83 4.87
N ASN A 274 12.18 11.72 4.29
CA ASN A 274 12.08 13.16 4.49
C ASN A 274 11.45 13.92 3.31
N GLY A 275 11.34 13.32 2.13
CA GLY A 275 11.11 14.06 0.89
C GLY A 275 9.77 14.79 0.82
N ALA A 276 8.69 14.21 1.34
CA ALA A 276 7.41 14.91 1.40
C ALA A 276 7.43 16.12 2.33
N TYR A 277 8.17 16.04 3.45
CA TYR A 277 8.34 17.16 4.38
C TYR A 277 9.21 18.26 3.78
N MET A 278 10.34 17.87 3.17
CA MET A 278 11.24 18.77 2.45
C MET A 278 10.52 19.46 1.30
N ALA A 279 9.66 18.73 0.57
CA ALA A 279 8.84 19.29 -0.49
C ALA A 279 7.95 20.42 0.02
N PHE A 280 7.18 20.18 1.09
CA PHE A 280 6.32 21.22 1.66
C PHE A 280 7.11 22.36 2.31
N GLN A 281 8.29 22.08 2.88
CA GLN A 281 9.17 23.12 3.40
C GLN A 281 9.67 24.03 2.28
N ARG A 282 10.20 23.47 1.19
CA ARG A 282 10.65 24.23 0.01
C ARG A 282 9.52 25.04 -0.61
N LEU A 283 8.33 24.46 -0.75
CA LEU A 283 7.15 25.19 -1.21
C LEU A 283 6.83 26.35 -0.24
N GLY A 284 6.90 26.12 1.06
CA GLY A 284 6.71 27.16 2.04
C GLY A 284 7.69 28.32 1.91
N ASP A 285 8.96 28.02 1.60
CA ASP A 285 9.99 29.02 1.34
C ASP A 285 9.73 29.79 0.04
N PHE A 286 9.36 29.09 -1.05
CA PHE A 286 9.01 29.72 -2.33
C PHE A 286 7.84 30.69 -2.21
N TYR A 287 6.79 30.32 -1.46
CA TYR A 287 5.61 31.14 -1.26
C TYR A 287 5.71 32.06 -0.04
N HIS A 288 6.89 32.19 0.58
CA HIS A 288 7.17 33.06 1.73
C HIS A 288 6.27 32.82 2.97
N VAL A 289 5.84 31.57 3.17
CA VAL A 289 5.08 31.13 4.37
C VAL A 289 5.93 30.28 5.32
N GLY A 290 7.22 30.10 5.02
CA GLY A 290 8.18 29.34 5.82
C GLY A 290 7.72 27.91 6.09
N ASN A 291 7.86 27.43 7.33
CA ASN A 291 7.57 26.04 7.69
C ASN A 291 6.07 25.68 7.77
N LEU A 292 5.15 26.61 7.47
CA LEU A 292 3.70 26.40 7.65
C LEU A 292 3.19 25.15 6.93
N PHE A 293 3.47 25.01 5.63
CA PHE A 293 3.00 23.87 4.85
C PHE A 293 3.59 22.55 5.36
N MET A 294 4.86 22.58 5.77
CA MET A 294 5.53 21.41 6.33
C MET A 294 4.91 20.99 7.67
N TRP A 295 4.60 21.93 8.57
CA TRP A 295 3.95 21.62 9.85
C TRP A 295 2.54 21.05 9.65
N VAL A 296 1.75 21.63 8.74
CA VAL A 296 0.42 21.11 8.40
C VAL A 296 0.53 19.68 7.87
N TYR A 297 1.49 19.41 6.98
CA TYR A 297 1.75 18.05 6.51
C TYR A 297 2.21 17.12 7.63
N ALA A 298 3.11 17.57 8.52
CA ALA A 298 3.63 16.75 9.60
C ALA A 298 2.55 16.31 10.59
N VAL A 299 1.69 17.24 11.03
CA VAL A 299 0.55 16.92 11.91
C VAL A 299 -0.42 15.99 11.20
N THR A 300 -0.73 16.27 9.94
CA THR A 300 -1.66 15.45 9.15
C THR A 300 -1.13 14.03 8.95
N ASN A 301 0.15 13.87 8.58
CA ASN A 301 0.77 12.57 8.38
C ASN A 301 0.93 11.78 9.68
N ALA A 302 1.21 12.46 10.81
CA ALA A 302 1.22 11.83 12.13
C ALA A 302 -0.17 11.27 12.48
N MET A 303 -1.22 12.07 12.37
CA MET A 303 -2.60 11.63 12.63
C MET A 303 -3.04 10.51 11.68
N ALA A 304 -2.75 10.64 10.39
CA ALA A 304 -3.06 9.63 9.39
C ALA A 304 -2.34 8.31 9.67
N SER A 305 -1.06 8.36 10.05
CA SER A 305 -0.26 7.16 10.37
C SER A 305 -0.72 6.49 11.66
N MET A 306 -1.05 7.26 12.70
CA MET A 306 -1.60 6.73 13.95
C MET A 306 -2.96 6.06 13.74
N ALA A 307 -3.87 6.71 12.99
CA ALA A 307 -5.17 6.15 12.68
C ALA A 307 -5.07 4.91 11.78
N ALA A 308 -4.22 4.96 10.74
CA ALA A 308 -3.99 3.83 9.86
C ALA A 308 -3.42 2.63 10.62
N LEU A 309 -2.48 2.86 11.56
CA LEU A 309 -1.92 1.80 12.40
C LEU A 309 -3.00 1.17 13.28
N ALA A 310 -3.80 1.98 13.99
CA ALA A 310 -4.85 1.49 14.88
C ALA A 310 -5.89 0.62 14.15
N VAL A 311 -6.35 1.06 12.97
CA VAL A 311 -7.30 0.31 12.13
C VAL A 311 -6.67 -0.95 11.54
N SER A 312 -5.42 -0.84 11.10
CA SER A 312 -4.70 -1.91 10.40
C SER A 312 -4.33 -3.09 11.27
N ILE A 313 -4.29 -2.92 12.60
CA ILE A 313 -4.03 -4.01 13.54
C ILE A 313 -5.24 -4.95 13.59
N ASP A 314 -6.45 -4.41 13.73
CA ASP A 314 -7.65 -5.21 13.96
C ASP A 314 -8.31 -5.68 12.66
N ALA A 315 -8.57 -4.76 11.72
CA ALA A 315 -9.47 -5.04 10.61
C ALA A 315 -9.01 -6.19 9.70
N PRO A 316 -7.74 -6.23 9.23
CA PRO A 316 -7.25 -7.35 8.41
C PRO A 316 -7.24 -8.68 9.17
N LEU A 317 -6.88 -8.66 10.45
CA LEU A 317 -6.85 -9.87 11.28
C LEU A 317 -8.26 -10.40 11.51
N ARG A 318 -9.23 -9.51 11.75
CA ARG A 318 -10.64 -9.87 11.88
C ARG A 318 -11.19 -10.43 10.57
N MET A 319 -10.82 -9.87 9.42
CA MET A 319 -11.19 -10.44 8.11
C MET A 319 -10.61 -11.84 7.89
N LEU A 320 -9.40 -12.12 8.38
CA LEU A 320 -8.80 -13.45 8.32
C LEU A 320 -9.53 -14.47 9.21
N LEU A 321 -9.96 -14.06 10.41
CA LEU A 321 -10.41 -14.99 11.47
C LEU A 321 -11.94 -15.08 11.65
N ALA A 322 -12.73 -14.10 11.23
CA ALA A 322 -14.17 -14.05 11.53
C ALA A 322 -14.98 -15.20 10.93
N ASP A 323 -14.72 -15.52 9.67
CA ASP A 323 -15.41 -16.58 8.92
C ASP A 323 -14.42 -17.66 8.47
N ALA A 324 -13.34 -17.83 9.24
CA ALA A 324 -12.31 -18.81 8.94
C ALA A 324 -12.88 -20.23 9.06
N ASP A 325 -12.68 -21.03 8.02
CA ASP A 325 -13.07 -22.44 8.07
C ASP A 325 -12.15 -23.20 9.07
N PRO A 326 -12.73 -23.92 10.05
CA PRO A 326 -11.96 -24.64 11.07
C PRO A 326 -10.95 -25.63 10.53
N HIS A 327 -11.12 -26.14 9.30
CA HIS A 327 -10.15 -27.06 8.67
C HIS A 327 -8.84 -26.38 8.26
N PHE A 328 -8.82 -25.04 8.18
CA PHE A 328 -7.65 -24.27 7.76
C PHE A 328 -7.08 -23.37 8.86
N VAL A 329 -7.90 -22.95 9.83
CA VAL A 329 -7.47 -22.06 10.93
C VAL A 329 -7.69 -22.75 12.28
N PRO A 330 -6.64 -22.91 13.11
CA PRO A 330 -6.79 -23.48 14.45
C PRO A 330 -7.76 -22.69 15.32
N GLN A 331 -8.69 -23.37 15.99
CA GLN A 331 -9.68 -22.73 16.89
C GLN A 331 -9.03 -21.86 17.97
N ALA A 332 -7.81 -22.19 18.39
CA ALA A 332 -7.04 -21.37 19.32
C ALA A 332 -6.86 -19.92 18.83
N LEU A 333 -6.71 -19.67 17.53
CA LEU A 333 -6.60 -18.31 16.99
C LEU A 333 -7.92 -17.53 17.04
N SER A 334 -9.05 -18.24 17.08
CA SER A 334 -10.40 -17.66 17.15
C SER A 334 -10.81 -17.22 18.56
N LYS A 335 -9.96 -17.42 19.58
CA LYS A 335 -10.23 -17.00 20.97
C LYS A 335 -10.34 -15.48 21.11
N LYS A 336 -11.50 -15.01 21.59
CA LYS A 336 -11.80 -13.59 21.79
C LYS A 336 -11.67 -13.16 23.26
N ASN A 337 -11.32 -11.89 23.48
CA ASN A 337 -11.43 -11.24 24.79
C ASN A 337 -12.85 -10.67 25.02
N LYS A 338 -13.07 -10.07 26.19
CA LYS A 338 -14.32 -9.37 26.56
C LYS A 338 -14.73 -8.22 25.62
N HIS A 339 -13.81 -7.72 24.80
CA HIS A 339 -14.04 -6.66 23.82
C HIS A 339 -14.24 -7.20 22.39
N GLY A 340 -14.32 -8.54 22.21
CA GLY A 340 -14.52 -9.17 20.90
C GLY A 340 -13.25 -9.29 20.04
N VAL A 341 -12.09 -9.03 20.61
CA VAL A 341 -10.78 -9.01 19.92
C VAL A 341 -10.10 -10.39 19.98
N TYR A 342 -9.55 -10.86 18.87
CA TYR A 342 -8.82 -12.14 18.75
C TYR A 342 -7.46 -12.10 19.47
N ILE A 343 -7.40 -12.51 20.73
CA ILE A 343 -6.20 -12.38 21.59
C ILE A 343 -4.99 -13.10 20.96
N ASN A 344 -5.16 -14.36 20.58
CA ASN A 344 -4.07 -15.16 20.03
C ASN A 344 -3.66 -14.66 18.64
N GLY A 345 -4.60 -14.12 17.86
CA GLY A 345 -4.31 -13.42 16.62
C GLY A 345 -3.48 -12.15 16.86
N TYR A 346 -3.77 -11.37 17.90
CA TYR A 346 -2.97 -10.19 18.28
C TYR A 346 -1.56 -10.57 18.72
N VAL A 347 -1.41 -11.65 19.51
CA VAL A 347 -0.09 -12.18 19.89
C VAL A 347 0.69 -12.60 18.65
N MET A 348 0.06 -13.31 17.70
CA MET A 348 0.69 -13.68 16.43
C MET A 348 1.14 -12.42 15.66
N THR A 349 0.29 -11.40 15.55
CA THR A 349 0.64 -10.11 14.94
C THR A 349 1.83 -9.47 15.66
N ALA A 350 1.84 -9.47 17.00
CA ALA A 350 2.91 -8.88 17.81
C ALA A 350 4.26 -9.53 17.54
N ILE A 351 4.29 -10.85 17.48
CA ILE A 351 5.50 -11.63 17.21
C ILE A 351 6.02 -11.34 15.81
N LEU A 352 5.16 -11.43 14.79
CA LEU A 352 5.59 -11.23 13.40
C LEU A 352 6.07 -9.79 13.14
N VAL A 353 5.31 -8.78 13.62
CA VAL A 353 5.72 -7.38 13.48
C VAL A 353 6.99 -7.10 14.28
N GLY A 354 7.10 -7.64 15.50
CA GLY A 354 8.30 -7.49 16.34
C GLY A 354 9.56 -8.05 15.68
N ILE A 355 9.46 -9.22 15.04
CA ILE A 355 10.57 -9.79 14.26
C ILE A 355 10.97 -8.86 13.11
N ILE A 356 10.01 -8.34 12.34
CA ILE A 356 10.30 -7.44 11.21
C ILE A 356 10.89 -6.10 11.66
N ILE A 357 10.53 -5.61 12.85
CA ILE A 357 11.10 -4.39 13.43
C ILE A 357 12.55 -4.62 13.90
N VAL A 358 12.80 -5.70 14.64
CA VAL A 358 14.07 -5.88 15.37
C VAL A 358 15.14 -6.62 14.55
N LEU A 359 14.79 -7.70 13.85
CA LEU A 359 15.77 -8.56 13.16
C LEU A 359 16.61 -7.79 12.14
N PRO A 360 16.05 -6.92 11.28
CA PRO A 360 16.83 -6.19 10.28
C PRO A 360 17.81 -5.19 10.89
N ALA A 361 17.56 -4.66 12.08
CA ALA A 361 18.42 -3.68 12.74
C ALA A 361 19.77 -4.24 13.21
N PHE A 362 19.93 -5.58 13.24
CA PHE A 362 21.23 -6.19 13.50
C PHE A 362 22.20 -6.06 12.31
N GLY A 363 21.69 -6.03 11.08
CA GLY A 363 22.51 -5.89 9.87
C GLY A 363 22.45 -4.50 9.24
N ILE A 364 21.28 -3.85 9.27
CA ILE A 364 21.07 -2.51 8.71
C ILE A 364 21.19 -1.49 9.84
N LYS A 365 22.30 -0.72 9.86
CA LYS A 365 22.67 0.14 11.00
C LYS A 365 21.99 1.51 10.98
N GLY A 366 21.71 2.07 9.80
CA GLY A 366 21.10 3.39 9.63
C GLY A 366 19.58 3.36 9.75
N MET A 367 18.99 4.37 10.39
CA MET A 367 17.52 4.52 10.41
C MET A 367 16.98 4.79 9.00
N ASN A 368 17.63 5.66 8.24
CA ASN A 368 17.24 5.95 6.85
C ASN A 368 17.22 4.66 5.99
N ASP A 369 18.27 3.86 6.08
CA ASP A 369 18.38 2.59 5.35
C ASP A 369 17.33 1.58 5.82
N LEU A 370 17.04 1.50 7.12
CA LEU A 370 15.97 0.66 7.66
C LEU A 370 14.60 1.07 7.16
N TYR A 371 14.32 2.37 7.10
CA TYR A 371 13.07 2.90 6.55
C TYR A 371 12.95 2.58 5.06
N GLY A 372 14.02 2.83 4.30
CA GLY A 372 14.12 2.53 2.88
C GLY A 372 13.96 1.04 2.56
N TRP A 373 14.63 0.18 3.31
CA TRP A 373 14.50 -1.27 3.22
C TRP A 373 13.08 -1.73 3.52
N LEU A 374 12.44 -1.23 4.59
CA LEU A 374 11.09 -1.64 4.94
C LEU A 374 10.05 -1.15 3.93
N LEU A 375 10.24 0.04 3.36
CA LEU A 375 9.46 0.53 2.24
C LEU A 375 9.64 -0.36 1.01
N ASN A 376 10.88 -0.77 0.69
CA ASN A 376 11.16 -1.70 -0.39
C ASN A 376 10.51 -3.07 -0.16
N LEU A 377 10.59 -3.59 1.07
CA LEU A 377 9.94 -4.84 1.44
C LEU A 377 8.43 -4.76 1.24
N ASN A 378 7.80 -3.65 1.62
CA ASN A 378 6.37 -3.42 1.32
C ASN A 378 6.09 -3.45 -0.18
N ALA A 379 6.96 -2.86 -1.01
CA ALA A 379 6.83 -2.92 -2.46
C ALA A 379 6.99 -4.33 -3.05
N ILE A 380 7.70 -5.23 -2.37
CA ILE A 380 7.81 -6.65 -2.74
C ILE A 380 6.56 -7.43 -2.30
N VAL A 381 6.16 -7.30 -1.04
CA VAL A 381 5.15 -8.19 -0.44
C VAL A 381 3.72 -7.77 -0.71
N MET A 382 3.41 -6.48 -0.69
CA MET A 382 2.03 -5.99 -0.84
C MET A 382 1.45 -6.39 -2.19
N PRO A 383 2.18 -6.31 -3.31
CA PRO A 383 1.62 -6.71 -4.59
C PRO A 383 1.35 -8.21 -4.73
N ILE A 384 1.91 -9.07 -3.87
CA ILE A 384 1.61 -10.51 -3.87
C ILE A 384 0.10 -10.75 -3.68
N ARG A 385 -0.59 -9.91 -2.91
CA ARG A 385 -2.06 -10.05 -2.78
C ARG A 385 -2.80 -9.74 -4.07
N TYR A 386 -2.24 -8.90 -4.96
CA TYR A 386 -2.84 -8.60 -6.27
C TYR A 386 -2.78 -9.80 -7.21
N LEU A 387 -1.83 -10.72 -7.02
CA LEU A 387 -1.81 -11.99 -7.75
C LEU A 387 -3.12 -12.77 -7.57
N PHE A 388 -3.73 -12.71 -6.39
CA PHE A 388 -5.04 -13.31 -6.16
C PHE A 388 -6.18 -12.56 -6.84
N VAL A 389 -6.08 -11.23 -7.02
CA VAL A 389 -7.05 -10.46 -7.82
C VAL A 389 -7.02 -10.92 -9.28
N PHE A 390 -5.82 -11.01 -9.86
CA PHE A 390 -5.67 -11.46 -11.25
C PHE A 390 -6.04 -12.93 -11.42
N LEU A 391 -5.75 -13.77 -10.42
CA LEU A 391 -6.20 -15.15 -10.39
C LEU A 391 -7.73 -15.24 -10.39
N ALA A 392 -8.41 -14.49 -9.52
CA ALA A 392 -9.86 -14.41 -9.51
C ALA A 392 -10.39 -13.95 -10.89
N TYR A 393 -9.80 -12.92 -11.48
CA TYR A 393 -10.22 -12.44 -12.80
C TYR A 393 -10.04 -13.49 -13.91
N MET A 394 -8.91 -14.18 -13.94
CA MET A 394 -8.64 -15.27 -14.89
C MET A 394 -9.66 -16.40 -14.75
N MET A 395 -10.01 -16.76 -13.51
CA MET A 395 -11.01 -17.79 -13.24
C MET A 395 -12.42 -17.35 -13.69
N LEU A 396 -12.79 -16.10 -13.42
CA LEU A 396 -14.05 -15.51 -13.89
C LEU A 396 -14.10 -15.49 -15.42
N SER A 397 -13.00 -15.14 -16.09
CA SER A 397 -12.89 -15.08 -17.55
C SER A 397 -13.15 -16.44 -18.22
N ARG A 398 -12.74 -17.55 -17.58
CA ARG A 398 -13.07 -18.90 -18.06
C ARG A 398 -14.55 -19.25 -17.83
N GLN A 399 -15.13 -18.74 -16.75
CA GLN A 399 -16.47 -19.02 -16.27
C GLN A 399 -17.52 -17.94 -16.63
N LEU A 400 -17.27 -17.09 -17.65
CA LEU A 400 -18.21 -16.00 -18.04
C LEU A 400 -19.65 -16.44 -18.34
N LYS A 401 -19.87 -17.71 -18.73
CA LYS A 401 -21.23 -18.25 -18.97
C LYS A 401 -21.97 -18.61 -17.67
N LYS A 402 -21.24 -18.86 -16.58
CA LYS A 402 -21.78 -19.31 -15.29
C LYS A 402 -22.17 -18.13 -14.39
N PHE A 403 -21.45 -17.01 -14.49
CA PHE A 403 -21.66 -15.84 -13.65
C PHE A 403 -22.13 -14.65 -14.48
N HIS A 404 -23.24 -14.04 -14.07
CA HIS A 404 -23.71 -12.81 -14.69
C HIS A 404 -22.89 -11.62 -14.18
N SER A 405 -22.34 -10.82 -15.09
CA SER A 405 -21.59 -9.61 -14.77
C SER A 405 -22.27 -8.42 -15.43
N TYR A 406 -22.80 -7.49 -14.64
CA TYR A 406 -23.50 -6.31 -15.18
C TYR A 406 -22.56 -5.36 -15.93
N TYR A 407 -21.29 -5.34 -15.51
CA TYR A 407 -20.19 -4.73 -16.26
C TYR A 407 -19.18 -5.81 -16.62
N THR A 408 -18.65 -5.73 -17.83
CA THR A 408 -17.69 -6.69 -18.37
C THR A 408 -16.57 -5.91 -19.04
N PHE A 409 -15.33 -6.08 -18.58
CA PHE A 409 -14.16 -5.45 -19.19
C PHE A 409 -13.95 -5.95 -20.63
N THR A 410 -14.07 -7.26 -20.85
CA THR A 410 -14.04 -7.87 -22.18
C THR A 410 -15.01 -9.04 -22.28
N LYS A 411 -15.75 -9.11 -23.38
CA LYS A 411 -16.71 -10.19 -23.66
C LYS A 411 -16.01 -11.48 -24.10
N SER A 412 -14.74 -11.42 -24.47
CA SER A 412 -13.96 -12.59 -24.89
C SER A 412 -13.28 -13.26 -23.69
N LYS A 413 -13.61 -14.54 -23.48
CA LYS A 413 -12.97 -15.38 -22.45
C LYS A 413 -11.45 -15.43 -22.59
N THR A 414 -10.98 -15.53 -23.83
CA THR A 414 -9.55 -15.66 -24.15
C THR A 414 -8.83 -14.34 -23.91
N VAL A 415 -9.38 -13.21 -24.37
CA VAL A 415 -8.77 -11.89 -24.14
C VAL A 415 -8.74 -11.57 -22.65
N GLY A 416 -9.84 -11.83 -21.93
CA GLY A 416 -9.88 -11.61 -20.47
C GLY A 416 -8.83 -12.44 -19.75
N PHE A 417 -8.71 -13.73 -20.10
CA PHE A 417 -7.67 -14.58 -19.52
C PHE A 417 -6.25 -14.08 -19.83
N ILE A 418 -5.95 -13.68 -21.07
CA ILE A 418 -4.63 -13.18 -21.46
C ILE A 418 -4.28 -11.88 -20.72
N VAL A 419 -5.19 -10.92 -20.62
CA VAL A 419 -4.93 -9.65 -19.92
C VAL A 419 -4.76 -9.90 -18.41
N GLY A 420 -5.57 -10.80 -17.82
CA GLY A 420 -5.38 -11.24 -16.44
C GLY A 420 -4.03 -11.91 -16.21
N LEU A 421 -3.61 -12.79 -17.12
CA LEU A 421 -2.31 -13.46 -17.06
C LEU A 421 -1.15 -12.46 -17.21
N TRP A 422 -1.28 -11.48 -18.11
CA TRP A 422 -0.30 -10.40 -18.26
C TRP A 422 -0.11 -9.66 -16.94
N CYS A 423 -1.18 -9.18 -16.31
CA CYS A 423 -1.08 -8.44 -15.06
C CYS A 423 -0.57 -9.31 -13.91
N PHE A 424 -0.92 -10.61 -13.90
CA PHE A 424 -0.38 -11.59 -12.95
C PHE A 424 1.14 -11.72 -13.11
N LEU A 425 1.62 -11.98 -14.33
CA LEU A 425 3.04 -12.16 -14.60
C LEU A 425 3.83 -10.87 -14.38
N PHE A 426 3.29 -9.72 -14.79
CA PHE A 426 3.90 -8.41 -14.58
C PHE A 426 4.04 -8.07 -13.09
N THR A 427 3.03 -8.41 -12.28
CA THR A 427 3.10 -8.27 -10.82
C THR A 427 4.14 -9.19 -10.22
N ALA A 428 4.13 -10.47 -10.60
CA ALA A 428 5.11 -11.44 -10.10
C ALA A 428 6.54 -11.02 -10.47
N PHE A 429 6.74 -10.55 -11.70
CA PHE A 429 8.00 -9.99 -12.17
C PHE A 429 8.44 -8.78 -11.33
N GLY A 430 7.55 -7.82 -11.07
CA GLY A 430 7.86 -6.67 -10.22
C GLY A 430 8.20 -7.05 -8.77
N CYS A 431 7.50 -8.05 -8.19
CA CYS A 431 7.83 -8.57 -6.87
C CYS A 431 9.22 -9.23 -6.83
N ILE A 432 9.53 -10.08 -7.82
CA ILE A 432 10.81 -10.80 -7.90
C ILE A 432 11.97 -9.83 -8.10
N LEU A 433 11.87 -8.90 -9.06
CA LEU A 433 12.94 -7.93 -9.29
C LEU A 433 13.07 -6.91 -8.16
N GLY A 434 11.98 -6.58 -7.47
CA GLY A 434 12.02 -5.75 -6.28
C GLY A 434 12.82 -6.37 -5.12
N MET A 435 13.07 -7.68 -5.13
CA MET A 435 13.90 -8.35 -4.13
C MET A 435 15.37 -7.92 -4.21
N ILE A 436 15.84 -7.51 -5.40
CA ILE A 436 17.18 -7.01 -5.59
C ILE A 436 17.32 -5.68 -4.84
N PRO A 437 18.24 -5.56 -3.87
CA PRO A 437 18.46 -4.31 -3.15
C PRO A 437 18.82 -3.19 -4.11
N LYS A 438 18.15 -2.05 -3.97
CA LYS A 438 18.43 -0.87 -4.77
C LYS A 438 19.75 -0.25 -4.34
N ALA A 439 20.54 0.22 -5.32
CA ALA A 439 21.89 0.76 -5.09
C ALA A 439 21.94 1.89 -4.06
N GLY A 440 20.86 2.66 -3.89
CA GLY A 440 20.79 3.75 -2.91
C GLY A 440 20.76 3.33 -1.43
N PHE A 441 20.55 2.04 -1.12
CA PHE A 441 20.44 1.53 0.26
C PHE A 441 21.62 0.69 0.71
N VAL A 442 22.61 0.51 -0.16
CA VAL A 442 23.70 -0.42 0.04
C VAL A 442 25.00 0.34 -0.10
N HIS A 443 25.64 0.54 1.04
CA HIS A 443 26.93 1.20 1.12
C HIS A 443 28.09 0.20 1.14
N ASP A 444 27.81 -1.10 1.37
CA ASP A 444 28.81 -2.16 1.46
C ASP A 444 28.29 -3.50 0.88
N VAL A 445 29.22 -4.36 0.47
CA VAL A 445 28.90 -5.67 -0.13
C VAL A 445 28.17 -6.58 0.86
N THR A 446 28.55 -6.57 2.13
CA THR A 446 27.93 -7.39 3.18
C THR A 446 26.48 -6.98 3.43
N GLY A 447 26.21 -5.67 3.54
CA GLY A 447 24.86 -5.14 3.67
C GLY A 447 23.98 -5.48 2.46
N TRP A 448 24.55 -5.53 1.25
CA TRP A 448 23.82 -5.93 0.05
C TRP A 448 23.27 -7.36 0.17
N TRP A 449 24.13 -8.32 0.49
CA TRP A 449 23.75 -9.72 0.64
C TRP A 449 22.77 -9.93 1.79
N PHE A 450 22.96 -9.20 2.89
CA PHE A 450 22.03 -9.23 4.01
C PHE A 450 20.63 -8.74 3.60
N GLN A 451 20.54 -7.59 2.92
CA GLN A 451 19.26 -7.06 2.44
C GLN A 451 18.61 -7.97 1.40
N LEU A 452 19.38 -8.53 0.45
CA LEU A 452 18.88 -9.47 -0.54
C LEU A 452 18.30 -10.71 0.17
N GLY A 453 19.03 -11.27 1.13
CA GLY A 453 18.57 -12.38 1.95
C GLY A 453 17.26 -12.08 2.66
N LEU A 454 17.14 -10.93 3.31
CA LEU A 454 15.90 -10.49 3.96
C LEU A 454 14.75 -10.32 2.97
N ASN A 455 15.02 -9.73 1.79
CA ASN A 455 14.02 -9.50 0.75
C ASN A 455 13.49 -10.80 0.14
N ILE A 456 14.24 -11.89 0.20
CA ILE A 456 13.82 -13.23 -0.29
C ILE A 456 13.19 -14.04 0.84
N ILE A 457 13.86 -14.15 1.99
CA ILE A 457 13.45 -15.00 3.11
C ILE A 457 12.17 -14.47 3.75
N THR A 458 12.01 -13.14 3.88
CA THR A 458 10.85 -12.56 4.56
C THR A 458 9.54 -12.87 3.83
N PRO A 459 9.38 -12.58 2.51
CA PRO A 459 8.16 -12.94 1.80
C PRO A 459 7.89 -14.45 1.81
N ILE A 460 8.92 -15.28 1.57
CA ILE A 460 8.77 -16.74 1.55
C ILE A 460 8.32 -17.25 2.93
N GLY A 461 8.97 -16.79 4.00
CA GLY A 461 8.63 -17.16 5.37
C GLY A 461 7.21 -16.76 5.74
N LEU A 462 6.81 -15.51 5.45
CA LEU A 462 5.45 -15.02 5.71
C LEU A 462 4.39 -15.86 4.99
N LEU A 463 4.61 -16.21 3.72
CA LEU A 463 3.68 -17.06 2.97
C LEU A 463 3.68 -18.51 3.47
N ALA A 464 4.87 -19.08 3.77
CA ALA A 464 5.02 -20.46 4.22
C ALA A 464 4.37 -20.71 5.58
N LEU A 465 4.36 -19.72 6.48
CA LEU A 465 3.64 -19.81 7.76
C LEU A 465 2.14 -20.12 7.57
N GLY A 466 1.54 -19.72 6.45
CA GLY A 466 0.15 -20.03 6.12
C GLY A 466 -0.09 -21.51 5.83
N LEU A 467 0.95 -22.26 5.45
CA LEU A 467 0.88 -23.71 5.24
C LEU A 467 0.84 -24.48 6.57
N LEU A 468 1.34 -23.87 7.66
CA LEU A 468 1.38 -24.50 8.97
C LEU A 468 0.00 -24.48 9.66
N LEU A 469 -0.80 -23.44 9.45
CA LEU A 469 -2.10 -23.31 10.11
C LEU A 469 -3.07 -24.47 9.82
N PRO A 470 -3.27 -24.93 8.56
CA PRO A 470 -4.11 -26.08 8.28
C PRO A 470 -3.58 -27.38 8.89
N ILE A 471 -2.26 -27.53 9.01
CA ILE A 471 -1.64 -28.72 9.62
C ILE A 471 -1.96 -28.74 11.12
N ILE A 472 -1.84 -27.60 11.79
CA ILE A 472 -2.16 -27.45 13.22
C ILE A 472 -3.66 -27.62 13.46
N ALA A 473 -4.50 -27.09 12.58
CA ALA A 473 -5.96 -27.20 12.67
C ALA A 473 -6.42 -28.67 12.62
N ARG A 474 -5.93 -29.44 11.64
CA ARG A 474 -6.24 -30.87 11.49
C ARG A 474 -5.76 -31.73 12.66
N ARG A 475 -4.62 -31.39 13.26
CA ARG A 475 -4.11 -32.11 14.45
C ARG A 475 -5.03 -31.96 15.65
N HIS A 476 -5.60 -30.76 15.86
CA HIS A 476 -6.58 -30.55 16.94
C HIS A 476 -7.91 -31.27 16.66
N GLU A 477 -8.40 -31.27 15.42
CA GLU A 477 -9.61 -32.04 15.07
C GLU A 477 -9.46 -33.54 15.29
N ILE A 478 -8.26 -34.09 15.04
CA ILE A 478 -7.97 -35.51 15.31
C ILE A 478 -7.88 -35.76 16.83
N ALA A 479 -7.26 -34.84 17.58
CA ALA A 479 -7.12 -34.95 19.02
C ALA A 479 -8.44 -34.75 19.80
N GLU A 480 -9.41 -33.99 19.27
CA GLU A 480 -10.76 -33.86 19.86
C GLU A 480 -11.68 -35.04 19.53
N LYS A 481 -11.35 -35.83 18.49
CA LYS A 481 -12.12 -37.01 18.08
C LYS A 481 -11.62 -38.31 18.73
N LEU A 482 -10.41 -38.30 19.31
CA LEU A 482 -9.82 -39.36 20.12
C LEU A 482 -10.10 -39.09 21.59
#